data_AF-A0AAW1KX54-F1
#
_entry.id   AF-A0AAW1KX54-F1
#
_cell.length_a   1.000
_cell.length_b   1.000
_cell.length_c   1.000
_cell.angle_alpha   90.00
_cell.angle_beta   90.00
_cell.angle_gamma   90.00
#
_symmetry.space_group_name_H-M   'P 1'
#
loop_
_entity.id
_entity.type
_entity.pdbx_description
1 polymer ?
#
loop_
_entity_poly.entity_id
_entity_poly.type
_entity_poly.pdbx_seq_one_letter_code
_entity_poly.pdbx_strand_id
1 'polypeptide(L)'
;MFAVSSNIPASANSVVKFNGLSYDEWSEQIRFTLGIMALDLAILSDEEPSAITDKSSKDEISLYETWERSNRLSLNLMRLTMAESIKPSMPKTEKAREFMKKIKECSQSELADKSIT
;
A
#
# COMPACT_ATOMS: atom_id res chain seq x y z
N MET A 1 -30.35 17.43 -21.66
CA MET A 1 -29.04 17.44 -20.99
C MET A 1 -29.22 16.68 -19.68
N PHE A 2 -28.99 15.36 -19.68
CA PHE A 2 -29.18 14.54 -18.49
C PHE A 2 -27.91 14.58 -17.65
N ALA A 3 -28.01 15.10 -16.43
CA ALA A 3 -26.96 14.98 -15.44
C ALA A 3 -26.89 13.51 -15.02
N VAL A 4 -25.80 12.83 -15.36
CA VAL A 4 -25.45 11.57 -14.71
C VAL A 4 -24.89 11.95 -13.35
N SER A 5 -25.73 11.91 -12.32
CA SER A 5 -25.22 11.84 -10.95
C SER A 5 -24.49 10.52 -10.81
N SER A 6 -23.17 10.57 -10.86
CA SER A 6 -22.30 9.45 -10.49
C SER A 6 -22.52 9.15 -9.02
N ASN A 7 -23.49 8.29 -8.71
CA ASN A 7 -23.59 7.66 -7.41
C ASN A 7 -22.36 6.77 -7.26
N ILE A 8 -21.33 7.27 -6.59
CA ILE A 8 -20.26 6.44 -6.07
C ILE A 8 -20.94 5.44 -5.12
N PRO A 9 -20.88 4.13 -5.38
CA PRO A 9 -21.47 3.15 -4.48
C PRO A 9 -20.86 3.33 -3.09
N ALA A 10 -21.68 3.19 -2.05
CA ALA A 10 -21.27 3.24 -0.64
C ALA A 10 -20.39 2.04 -0.23
N SER A 11 -19.40 1.66 -1.04
CA SER A 11 -18.34 0.71 -0.69
C SER A 11 -17.23 1.34 0.16
N ALA A 12 -17.40 2.59 0.60
CA ALA A 12 -16.49 3.28 1.51
C ALA A 12 -16.46 2.70 2.93
N ASN A 13 -17.24 1.65 3.23
CA ASN A 13 -17.47 1.16 4.59
C ASN A 13 -16.79 -0.18 4.96
N SER A 14 -15.84 -0.68 4.17
CA SER A 14 -14.93 -1.73 4.69
C SER A 14 -13.54 -1.61 4.09
N VAL A 15 -12.87 -0.49 4.35
CA VAL A 15 -11.42 -0.55 4.36
C VAL A 15 -11.05 -1.56 5.45
N VAL A 16 -10.70 -2.78 5.05
CA VAL A 16 -10.31 -3.87 5.96
C VAL A 16 -9.23 -3.32 6.88
N LYS A 17 -9.51 -3.27 8.18
CA LYS A 17 -8.51 -2.82 9.15
C LYS A 17 -7.60 -3.98 9.48
N PHE A 18 -6.31 -3.82 9.23
CA PHE A 18 -5.33 -4.80 9.65
C PHE A 18 -5.20 -4.79 11.18
N ASN A 19 -5.46 -5.94 11.81
CA ASN A 19 -5.40 -6.16 13.26
C ASN A 19 -4.33 -7.19 13.68
N GLY A 20 -3.41 -7.54 12.78
CA GLY A 20 -2.28 -8.44 13.05
C GLY A 20 -2.46 -9.86 12.54
N LEU A 21 -3.71 -10.36 12.45
CA LEU A 21 -4.01 -11.75 12.10
C LEU A 21 -4.54 -11.95 10.67
N SER A 22 -4.98 -10.87 10.02
CA SER A 22 -5.69 -10.93 8.73
C SER A 22 -4.82 -10.45 7.56
N TYR A 23 -3.52 -10.77 7.53
CA TYR A 23 -2.60 -10.22 6.52
C TYR A 23 -3.04 -10.53 5.09
N ASP A 24 -3.40 -11.78 4.80
CA ASP A 24 -3.70 -12.21 3.43
C ASP A 24 -4.91 -11.42 2.89
N GLU A 25 -6.05 -11.43 3.59
CA GLU A 25 -7.26 -10.67 3.24
C GLU A 25 -6.99 -9.16 3.14
N TRP A 26 -6.28 -8.60 4.11
CA TRP A 26 -5.91 -7.18 4.10
C TRP A 26 -5.05 -6.83 2.88
N SER A 27 -4.02 -7.64 2.60
CA SER A 27 -3.07 -7.37 1.53
C SER A 27 -3.70 -7.53 0.15
N GLU A 28 -4.63 -8.48 -0.02
CA GLU A 28 -5.42 -8.64 -1.25
C GLU A 28 -6.32 -7.43 -1.49
N GLN A 29 -7.05 -6.98 -0.46
CA GLN A 29 -7.91 -5.80 -0.56
C GLN A 29 -7.11 -4.53 -0.88
N ILE A 30 -5.95 -4.34 -0.25
CA ILE A 30 -5.03 -3.23 -0.55
C ILE A 30 -4.57 -3.29 -2.00
N ARG A 31 -4.06 -4.44 -2.46
CA ARG A 31 -3.58 -4.61 -3.84
C ARG A 31 -4.68 -4.35 -4.86
N PHE A 32 -5.87 -4.88 -4.64
CA PHE A 32 -7.03 -4.66 -5.50
C PHE A 32 -7.41 -3.17 -5.56
N THR A 33 -7.47 -2.50 -4.41
CA THR A 33 -7.78 -1.07 -4.33
C THR A 33 -6.74 -0.22 -5.07
N LEU A 34 -5.45 -0.50 -4.87
CA LEU A 34 -4.36 0.21 -5.54
C LEU A 34 -4.37 -0.03 -7.06
N GLY A 35 -4.68 -1.24 -7.51
CA GLY A 35 -4.80 -1.57 -8.93
C GLY A 35 -5.92 -0.79 -9.61
N ILE A 36 -7.10 -0.68 -8.98
CA ILE A 36 -8.22 0.15 -9.51
C ILE A 36 -7.80 1.62 -9.64
N MET A 37 -6.97 2.11 -8.71
CA MET A 37 -6.51 3.50 -8.70
C MET A 37 -5.27 3.75 -9.57
N ALA A 38 -4.72 2.73 -10.22
CA ALA A 38 -3.43 2.77 -10.93
C ALA A 38 -2.27 3.28 -10.03
N LEU A 39 -2.25 2.83 -8.77
CA LEU A 39 -1.25 3.18 -7.76
C LEU A 39 -0.42 1.99 -7.30
N ASP A 40 -0.48 0.87 -7.99
CA ASP A 40 0.19 -0.38 -7.64
C ASP A 40 1.63 -0.50 -8.18
N LEU A 41 2.08 0.44 -9.02
CA LEU A 41 3.43 0.41 -9.62
C LEU A 41 4.54 0.19 -8.58
N ALA A 42 4.62 1.00 -7.52
CA ALA A 42 5.63 0.86 -6.47
C ALA A 42 5.51 -0.43 -5.65
N ILE A 43 4.35 -1.09 -5.68
CA ILE A 43 4.11 -2.39 -5.06
C ILE A 43 4.49 -3.54 -5.99
N LEU A 44 4.46 -3.34 -7.31
CA LEU A 44 4.72 -4.35 -8.35
C LEU A 44 6.13 -4.28 -8.95
N SER A 45 6.80 -3.12 -8.90
CA SER A 45 8.21 -2.96 -9.29
C SER A 45 9.17 -3.52 -8.25
N ASP A 46 10.00 -4.49 -8.62
CA ASP A 46 10.99 -5.09 -7.72
C ASP A 46 12.14 -4.12 -7.40
N GLU A 47 12.42 -3.20 -8.31
CA GLU A 47 13.44 -2.16 -8.16
C GLU A 47 12.80 -0.76 -8.19
N GLU A 48 13.39 0.14 -7.42
CA GLU A 48 13.09 1.57 -7.48
C GLU A 48 13.68 2.18 -8.75
N PRO A 49 12.94 3.04 -9.49
CA PRO A 49 13.49 3.78 -10.60
C PRO A 49 14.70 4.59 -10.17
N SER A 50 15.67 4.74 -11.08
CA SER A 50 16.84 5.55 -10.81
C SER A 50 16.45 6.98 -10.47
N ALA A 51 17.18 7.59 -9.53
CA ALA A 51 16.99 8.99 -9.18
C ALA A 51 17.13 9.89 -10.42
N ILE A 52 16.27 10.89 -10.52
CA ILE A 52 16.31 11.86 -11.61
C ILE A 52 17.64 12.63 -11.54
N THR A 53 18.29 12.78 -12.69
CA THR A 53 19.49 13.60 -12.88
C THR A 53 19.28 14.59 -14.02
N ASP A 54 20.19 15.56 -14.19
CA ASP A 54 20.16 16.51 -15.30
C ASP A 54 20.23 15.84 -16.70
N LYS A 55 20.60 14.56 -16.75
CA LYS A 55 20.71 13.76 -17.98
C LYS A 55 19.52 12.85 -18.22
N SER A 56 18.55 12.81 -17.29
CA SER A 56 17.40 11.93 -17.41
C SER A 56 16.52 12.34 -18.59
N SER A 57 16.11 11.34 -19.36
CA SER A 57 15.12 11.48 -20.41
C SER A 57 13.74 11.84 -19.84
N LYS A 58 12.86 12.35 -20.70
CA LYS A 58 11.47 12.65 -20.33
C LYS A 58 10.72 11.40 -19.82
N ASP A 59 11.02 10.25 -20.39
CA ASP A 59 10.38 8.97 -20.02
C ASP A 59 10.87 8.49 -18.65
N GLU A 60 12.17 8.63 -18.34
CA GLU A 60 12.72 8.31 -17.02
C GLU A 60 12.14 9.21 -15.92
N ILE A 61 12.01 10.51 -16.20
CA ILE A 61 11.37 11.47 -15.29
C ILE A 61 9.91 11.06 -15.05
N SER A 62 9.16 10.79 -16.11
CA SER A 62 7.75 10.40 -16.00
C SER A 62 7.56 9.08 -15.23
N LEU A 63 8.45 8.11 -15.44
CA LEU A 63 8.45 6.84 -14.71
C LEU A 63 8.72 7.06 -13.22
N TYR A 64 9.74 7.85 -12.89
CA TYR A 64 10.07 8.18 -11.49
C TYR A 64 8.90 8.90 -10.79
N GLU A 65 8.30 9.90 -11.42
CA GLU A 65 7.17 10.64 -10.86
C GLU A 65 5.94 9.74 -10.63
N THR A 66 5.65 8.85 -11.59
CA THR A 66 4.54 7.89 -11.47
C THR A 66 4.80 6.90 -10.34
N TRP A 67 6.03 6.39 -10.23
CA TRP A 67 6.44 5.49 -9.16
C TRP A 67 6.45 6.17 -7.79
N GLU A 68 6.95 7.41 -7.69
CA GLU A 68 6.95 8.19 -6.44
C GLU A 68 5.54 8.43 -5.93
N ARG A 69 4.64 8.83 -6.83
CA ARG A 69 3.22 9.02 -6.51
C ARG A 69 2.58 7.73 -6.01
N SER A 70 2.80 6.63 -6.73
CA SER A 70 2.33 5.30 -6.36
C SER A 70 2.87 4.87 -4.99
N ASN A 71 4.17 5.07 -4.73
CA ASN A 71 4.82 4.75 -3.47
C ASN A 71 4.20 5.54 -2.30
N ARG A 72 4.12 6.86 -2.43
CA ARG A 72 3.60 7.75 -1.37
C ARG A 72 2.14 7.43 -1.03
N LEU A 73 1.29 7.29 -2.05
CA LEU A 73 -0.15 7.07 -1.84
C LEU A 73 -0.45 5.66 -1.34
N SER A 74 0.27 4.64 -1.84
CA SER A 74 0.15 3.27 -1.33
C SER A 74 0.53 3.16 0.14
N LEU A 75 1.65 3.79 0.51
CA LEU A 75 2.12 3.82 1.90
C LEU A 75 1.10 4.49 2.82
N ASN A 76 0.54 5.62 2.41
CA ASN A 76 -0.49 6.32 3.18
C ASN A 76 -1.76 5.49 3.33
N LEU A 77 -2.24 4.86 2.25
CA LEU A 77 -3.40 3.98 2.31
C LEU A 77 -3.16 2.86 3.33
N MET A 78 -2.05 2.12 3.20
CA MET A 78 -1.73 1.04 4.13
C MET A 78 -1.70 1.54 5.58
N ARG A 79 -1.06 2.68 5.88
CA ARG A 79 -1.04 3.28 7.23
C ARG A 79 -2.43 3.65 7.76
N LEU A 80 -3.31 4.18 6.89
CA LEU A 80 -4.69 4.51 7.25
C LEU A 80 -5.53 3.27 7.58
N THR A 81 -5.21 2.14 6.95
CA THR A 81 -5.89 0.87 7.16
C THR A 81 -5.38 0.09 8.38
N MET A 82 -4.35 0.57 9.09
CA MET A 82 -3.86 -0.08 10.31
C MET A 82 -4.78 0.21 11.50
N ALA A 83 -5.09 -0.82 12.30
CA ALA A 83 -5.76 -0.62 13.58
C ALA A 83 -4.91 0.23 14.53
N GLU A 84 -5.56 1.06 15.37
CA GLU A 84 -4.87 1.93 16.34
C GLU A 84 -3.96 1.16 17.29
N SER A 85 -4.33 -0.08 17.64
CA SER A 85 -3.51 -0.97 18.48
C SER A 85 -2.18 -1.36 17.86
N ILE A 86 -2.06 -1.29 16.52
CA ILE A 86 -0.86 -1.68 15.76
C ILE A 86 -0.05 -0.46 15.33
N LYS A 87 -0.65 0.74 15.30
CA LYS A 87 0.06 1.95 14.90
C LYS A 87 1.40 2.17 15.64
N PRO A 88 1.53 1.90 16.95
CA PRO A 88 2.81 2.03 17.65
C PRO A 88 3.90 1.07 17.15
N SER A 89 3.53 -0.11 16.64
CA SER A 89 4.46 -1.13 16.13
C SER A 89 4.66 -1.05 14.61
N MET A 90 4.08 -0.05 13.93
CA MET A 90 4.22 0.10 12.48
C MET A 90 5.69 0.27 12.06
N PRO A 91 6.10 -0.40 10.96
CA PRO A 91 7.39 -0.17 10.36
C PRO A 91 7.60 1.31 9.98
N LYS A 92 8.75 1.85 10.39
CA LYS A 92 9.24 3.15 9.91
C LYS A 92 9.97 2.95 8.59
N THR A 93 9.23 3.06 7.48
CA THR A 93 9.78 3.01 6.13
C THR A 93 9.19 4.13 5.28
N GLU A 94 9.90 4.52 4.24
CA GLU A 94 9.40 5.44 3.21
C GLU A 94 8.94 4.71 1.94
N LYS A 95 9.21 3.40 1.87
CA LYS A 95 8.90 2.55 0.73
C LYS A 95 7.69 1.67 1.02
N ALA A 96 6.69 1.76 0.15
CA ALA A 96 5.42 1.05 0.28
C ALA A 96 5.61 -0.48 0.20
N ARG A 97 6.43 -0.95 -0.75
CA ARG A 97 6.75 -2.39 -0.87
C ARG A 97 7.43 -2.93 0.40
N GLU A 98 8.40 -2.19 0.93
CA GLU A 98 9.11 -2.57 2.15
C GLU A 98 8.14 -2.61 3.35
N PHE A 99 7.24 -1.63 3.44
CA PHE A 99 6.20 -1.59 4.47
C PHE A 99 5.33 -2.86 4.42
N MET A 100 4.81 -3.19 3.23
CA MET A 100 3.96 -4.37 3.07
C MET A 100 4.70 -5.69 3.38
N LYS A 101 5.99 -5.77 3.07
CA LYS A 101 6.85 -6.92 3.43
C LYS A 101 7.02 -7.04 4.94
N LYS A 102 7.38 -5.95 5.63
CA LYS A 102 7.58 -5.95 7.08
C LYS A 102 6.29 -6.27 7.83
N ILE A 103 5.14 -5.78 7.37
CA ILE A 103 3.84 -6.15 7.95
C ILE A 103 3.55 -7.66 7.78
N LYS A 104 3.93 -8.26 6.65
CA LYS A 104 3.84 -9.72 6.46
C LYS A 104 4.66 -10.49 7.48
N GLU A 105 5.92 -10.08 7.64
CA GLU A 105 6.87 -10.69 8.58
C GLU A 105 6.36 -10.57 10.03
N CYS A 106 5.85 -9.39 10.43
CA CYS A 106 5.26 -9.19 11.76
C CYS A 106 4.03 -10.09 11.99
N SER A 107 3.13 -10.20 11.00
CA SER A 107 1.95 -11.06 11.10
C SER A 107 2.33 -12.54 11.26
N GLN A 108 3.35 -12.99 10.53
CA GLN A 108 3.87 -14.37 10.63
C GLN A 108 4.57 -14.63 11.98
N SER A 109 5.25 -13.63 12.54
CA SER A 109 5.92 -13.74 13.85
C SER A 109 4.92 -13.82 15.01
N GLU A 110 3.86 -13.02 15.02
CA GLU A 110 2.85 -13.06 16.08
C GLU A 110 2.06 -14.39 16.15
N LEU A 111 1.98 -15.11 15.02
CA LEU A 111 1.41 -16.46 14.97
C LEU A 111 2.34 -17.51 15.60
N ALA A 112 3.66 -17.31 15.52
CA ALA A 112 4.65 -18.22 16.11
C ALA A 112 4.65 -18.16 17.64
N ASP A 113 4.54 -16.95 18.23
CA ASP A 113 4.54 -16.76 19.69
C ASP A 113 3.28 -17.35 20.36
N LYS A 114 2.14 -17.38 19.65
CA LYS A 114 0.87 -17.95 20.15
C LYS A 114 0.77 -19.47 19.98
N SER A 115 1.60 -20.08 19.13
CA SER A 115 1.63 -21.54 18.94
C SER A 115 2.49 -22.27 19.98
N ILE A 116 3.21 -21.54 20.83
CA ILE A 116 4.14 -22.09 21.85
C ILE A 116 3.49 -22.11 23.25
N THR A 117 2.23 -21.67 23.38
CA THR A 117 1.45 -21.75 24.64
C THR A 117 0.36 -22.80 24.53
#